data_AF-A0A835MQ12-F1
#
_entry.id   AF-A0A835MQ12-F1
#
_cell.length_a   1.000
_cell.length_b   1.000
_cell.length_c   1.000
_cell.angle_alpha   90.00
_cell.angle_beta   90.00
_cell.angle_gamma   90.00
#
_symmetry.space_group_name_H-M   'P 1'
#
loop_
_entity.id
_entity.type
_entity.pdbx_description
1 polymer ?
#
loop_
_entity_poly.entity_id
_entity_poly.type
_entity_poly.pdbx_seq_one_letter_code
_entity_poly.pdbx_strand_id
1 'polypeptide(L)'
;MAMSCNVSLTAASGSPFPQNRNSERVKHILKEFKPTPASTQNGSMSPKQTVISGPLKHRRTINTDDSDFEFAEKLKTIKHFLRKGADPIQGLAMIDAIQRLSIDYLFQEEIDSILARQYMFSSTFHSDNNLYENALRFRLLRQQGYHVSADYKQARWVRNSLDHPYHKSLASFMAKNFFNDEPNGRISELQELAKTEFEMVKSRHQLEVVEISKWWKDLRLSKEMKFARDQPLKWYIWSMSGLADSCLSQQRIELTKPISMIYIIDDIFDVYGTLDELVCFTEVINRWDIAAAEQLPDCMKICLKVLNNITNEISYEIYKKHGWNPVDSLRKTWTSLCNAFLVEAKWFASGKLPSSEEYLKNGIVSSGVNVALVHIFFLLGQGISKENVELIDNFPAIISSAATILRLWDDLGSAKDENQDGHDGSYVECYRKENEGSSYEDARNQVHHMISDAWKQLNQECLYPSPFSATFSKACLNIARMVPLLYNYDDNHRLPYLEEHMKSLLYENVSL
;
A
#
# COMPACT_ATOMS: atom_id res chain seq x y z
N MET A 1 -64.44 -35.20 -8.70
CA MET A 1 -64.56 -33.86 -8.10
C MET A 1 -63.57 -32.96 -8.79
N ALA A 2 -64.06 -32.16 -9.74
CA ALA A 2 -63.32 -31.08 -10.37
C ALA A 2 -63.75 -29.77 -9.69
N MET A 3 -62.82 -28.87 -9.41
CA MET A 3 -63.05 -27.43 -9.42
C MET A 3 -61.73 -26.71 -9.70
N SER A 4 -61.74 -25.93 -10.77
CA SER A 4 -60.74 -24.93 -11.16
C SER A 4 -60.78 -23.71 -10.24
N CYS A 5 -59.69 -22.97 -10.15
CA CYS A 5 -59.72 -21.53 -10.39
C CYS A 5 -58.34 -20.98 -10.76
N ASN A 6 -58.33 -20.26 -11.89
CA ASN A 6 -57.34 -19.28 -12.31
C ASN A 6 -57.11 -18.21 -11.23
N VAL A 7 -56.01 -17.46 -11.34
CA VAL A 7 -56.03 -15.99 -11.57
C VAL A 7 -54.61 -15.37 -11.48
N SER A 8 -54.28 -14.67 -12.57
CA SER A 8 -53.47 -13.44 -12.70
C SER A 8 -51.95 -13.43 -12.55
N LEU A 9 -51.30 -13.33 -13.72
CA LEU A 9 -50.16 -12.44 -13.92
C LEU A 9 -50.55 -11.00 -13.56
N THR A 10 -49.88 -10.44 -12.57
CA THR A 10 -49.81 -8.99 -12.37
C THR A 10 -48.35 -8.58 -12.48
N ALA A 11 -48.07 -7.75 -13.47
CA ALA A 11 -46.86 -6.95 -13.54
C ALA A 11 -46.87 -5.98 -12.34
N ALA A 12 -45.90 -6.13 -11.43
CA ALA A 12 -45.61 -5.14 -10.42
C ALA A 12 -44.37 -4.34 -10.87
N SER A 13 -44.68 -3.15 -11.37
CA SER A 13 -43.89 -1.93 -11.40
C SER A 13 -42.65 -1.89 -10.49
N GLY A 14 -41.58 -1.31 -11.05
CA GLY A 14 -40.27 -1.18 -10.44
C GLY A 14 -40.23 -0.65 -9.01
N SER A 15 -39.36 -1.27 -8.23
CA SER A 15 -38.75 -0.71 -7.04
C SER A 15 -37.43 -0.04 -7.44
N PRO A 16 -37.13 1.16 -6.93
CA PRO A 16 -35.89 1.87 -7.26
C PRO A 16 -34.70 1.10 -6.68
N PHE A 17 -33.65 0.96 -7.50
CA PHE A 17 -32.33 0.51 -7.05
C PHE A 17 -31.95 1.20 -5.73
N PRO A 18 -31.41 0.48 -4.73
CA PRO A 18 -30.89 1.13 -3.54
C PRO A 18 -29.76 2.07 -3.98
N GLN A 19 -29.99 3.37 -3.84
CA GLN A 19 -28.96 4.38 -4.02
C GLN A 19 -27.80 4.06 -3.09
N ASN A 20 -26.62 3.92 -3.69
CA ASN A 20 -25.33 3.71 -3.05
C ASN A 20 -25.09 4.76 -1.92
N ARG A 21 -25.43 4.39 -0.68
CA ARG A 21 -25.31 5.25 0.51
C ARG A 21 -23.85 5.47 0.96
N ASN A 22 -22.89 4.73 0.40
CA ASN A 22 -21.47 4.87 0.72
C ASN A 22 -20.82 6.03 -0.04
N SER A 23 -21.38 6.43 -1.19
CA SER A 23 -20.98 7.66 -1.89
C SER A 23 -21.32 8.93 -1.09
N GLU A 24 -22.43 8.95 -0.34
CA GLU A 24 -22.85 10.17 0.39
C GLU A 24 -22.14 10.37 1.74
N ARG A 25 -21.66 9.31 2.39
CA ARG A 25 -21.00 9.41 3.70
C ARG A 25 -19.52 9.77 3.62
N VAL A 26 -18.80 9.29 2.60
CA VAL A 26 -17.45 9.82 2.28
C VAL A 26 -17.55 11.26 1.74
N LYS A 27 -18.63 11.60 1.02
CA LYS A 27 -18.93 13.00 0.67
C LYS A 27 -19.19 13.89 1.88
N HIS A 28 -19.67 13.37 3.01
CA HIS A 28 -19.90 14.17 4.22
C HIS A 28 -18.57 14.58 4.89
N ILE A 29 -17.55 13.72 4.82
CA ILE A 29 -16.16 14.05 5.19
C ILE A 29 -15.50 14.97 4.15
N LEU A 30 -16.08 15.17 2.96
CA LEU A 30 -15.54 16.06 1.92
C LEU A 30 -16.33 17.38 1.74
N LYS A 31 -17.51 17.52 2.36
CA LYS A 31 -18.33 18.76 2.29
C LYS A 31 -18.04 19.77 3.39
N GLU A 32 -17.54 19.34 4.56
CA GLU A 32 -17.13 20.25 5.63
C GLU A 32 -15.75 20.89 5.41
N PHE A 33 -15.01 20.46 4.39
CA PHE A 33 -13.63 20.85 4.19
C PHE A 33 -13.47 21.79 2.99
N LYS A 34 -14.20 22.91 3.04
CA LYS A 34 -13.85 24.10 2.25
C LYS A 34 -12.77 24.87 2.99
N PRO A 35 -11.65 25.26 2.34
CA PRO A 35 -10.73 26.23 2.94
C PRO A 35 -11.51 27.52 3.23
N THR A 36 -11.30 28.07 4.41
CA THR A 36 -11.88 29.35 4.83
C THR A 36 -11.57 30.39 3.74
N PRO A 37 -12.57 31.08 3.15
CA PRO A 37 -12.26 32.16 2.23
C PRO A 37 -11.55 33.26 3.01
N ALA A 38 -10.41 33.71 2.48
CA ALA A 38 -9.73 34.91 2.96
C ALA A 38 -10.76 36.05 3.07
N SER A 39 -10.80 36.68 4.25
CA SER A 39 -11.67 37.79 4.57
C SER A 39 -11.56 38.90 3.52
N THR A 40 -12.55 38.97 2.63
CA THR A 40 -12.68 40.06 1.68
C THR A 40 -13.41 41.18 2.40
N GLN A 41 -12.68 42.19 2.86
CA GLN A 41 -13.29 43.45 3.26
C GLN A 41 -13.84 44.14 2.00
N ASN A 42 -15.16 44.35 1.99
CA ASN A 42 -15.85 45.15 0.99
C ASN A 42 -15.43 46.61 1.11
N GLY A 43 -14.73 47.12 0.09
CA GLY A 43 -14.61 48.55 -0.19
C GLY A 43 -15.09 48.81 -1.61
N SER A 44 -16.20 49.52 -1.77
CA SER A 44 -16.71 49.96 -3.07
C SER A 44 -15.75 50.97 -3.72
N MET A 45 -15.52 50.88 -5.03
CA MET A 45 -15.72 51.99 -6.00
C MET A 45 -15.31 51.57 -7.43
N SER A 46 -15.97 52.23 -8.40
CA SER A 46 -16.04 52.03 -9.85
C SER A 46 -14.73 52.30 -10.65
N PRO A 47 -14.67 51.96 -11.97
CA PRO A 47 -13.42 51.71 -12.69
C PRO A 47 -12.89 52.94 -13.45
N LYS A 48 -11.55 53.02 -13.62
CA LYS A 48 -10.87 53.70 -14.74
C LYS A 48 -9.36 53.37 -14.79
N GLN A 49 -8.98 52.67 -15.85
CA GLN A 49 -7.79 52.85 -16.72
C GLN A 49 -6.40 53.19 -16.16
N THR A 50 -5.43 52.34 -16.55
CA THR A 50 -4.12 52.63 -17.21
C THR A 50 -2.89 51.98 -16.53
N VAL A 51 -2.16 51.26 -17.39
CA VAL A 51 -0.87 50.57 -17.23
C VAL A 51 0.24 51.52 -16.77
N ILE A 52 1.00 51.17 -15.71
CA ILE A 52 2.45 51.44 -15.59
C ILE A 52 3.13 50.30 -14.80
N SER A 53 4.23 49.80 -15.37
CA SER A 53 5.19 48.81 -14.88
C SER A 53 6.01 49.24 -13.65
N GLY A 54 6.18 48.34 -12.67
CA GLY A 54 7.19 48.45 -11.59
C GLY A 54 7.11 47.28 -10.60
N PRO A 55 8.23 46.74 -10.07
CA PRO A 55 8.22 45.49 -9.33
C PRO A 55 7.84 45.71 -7.86
N LEU A 56 6.68 45.19 -7.45
CA LEU A 56 6.27 45.17 -6.04
C LEU A 56 6.92 43.99 -5.31
N LYS A 57 8.07 44.28 -4.68
CA LYS A 57 8.62 43.50 -3.56
C LYS A 57 7.66 43.62 -2.37
N HIS A 58 6.97 42.54 -2.02
CA HIS A 58 6.72 42.14 -0.64
C HIS A 58 6.09 40.73 -0.63
N ARG A 59 6.95 39.72 -0.74
CA ARG A 59 6.66 38.37 -0.27
C ARG A 59 7.15 38.32 1.17
N ARG A 60 6.26 38.10 2.13
CA ARG A 60 6.66 37.53 3.42
C ARG A 60 7.20 36.12 3.11
N THR A 61 8.51 36.02 3.00
CA THR A 61 9.23 34.77 3.18
C THR A 61 9.02 34.34 4.62
N ILE A 62 8.22 33.30 4.83
CA ILE A 62 8.38 32.47 6.02
C ILE A 62 9.73 31.78 5.82
N ASN A 63 10.62 31.83 6.82
CA ASN A 63 12.00 31.34 6.80
C ASN A 63 12.08 29.83 6.52
N THR A 64 11.95 29.41 5.26
CA THR A 64 12.22 28.04 4.82
C THR A 64 13.73 27.74 4.84
N ASP A 65 14.55 28.73 4.51
CA ASP A 65 16.00 28.55 4.37
C ASP A 65 16.72 28.33 5.71
N ASP A 66 16.26 28.97 6.79
CA ASP A 66 16.84 28.77 8.14
C ASP A 66 16.46 27.41 8.73
N SER A 67 15.23 26.94 8.47
CA SER A 67 14.73 25.64 8.93
C SER A 67 15.47 24.48 8.25
N ASP A 68 15.67 24.57 6.93
CA ASP A 68 16.40 23.56 6.17
C ASP A 68 17.89 23.51 6.58
N PHE A 69 18.47 24.67 6.91
CA PHE A 69 19.84 24.75 7.42
C PHE A 69 19.98 24.13 8.82
N GLU A 70 19.07 24.44 9.74
CA GLU A 70 19.07 23.85 11.08
C GLU A 70 18.89 22.32 11.03
N PHE A 71 17.97 21.85 10.18
CA PHE A 71 17.78 20.42 9.93
C PHE A 71 19.07 19.74 9.44
N ALA A 72 19.73 20.33 8.45
CA ALA A 72 20.97 19.79 7.87
C ALA A 72 22.11 19.73 8.90
N GLU A 73 22.30 20.75 9.71
CA GLU A 73 23.34 20.77 10.75
C GLU A 73 23.05 19.80 11.90
N LYS A 74 21.78 19.65 12.33
CA LYS A 74 21.38 18.60 13.30
C LYS A 74 21.61 17.20 12.74
N LEU A 75 21.18 16.93 11.51
CA LEU A 75 21.39 15.65 10.83
C LEU A 75 22.88 15.29 10.78
N LYS A 76 23.72 16.25 10.38
CA LYS A 76 25.18 16.07 10.31
C LYS A 76 25.81 15.80 11.67
N THR A 77 25.35 16.47 12.72
CA THR A 77 25.81 16.28 14.10
C THR A 77 25.51 14.86 14.59
N ILE A 78 24.28 14.38 14.37
CA ILE A 78 23.86 13.04 14.75
C ILE A 78 24.62 11.97 13.96
N LYS A 79 24.79 12.15 12.63
CA LYS A 79 25.62 11.26 11.80
C LYS A 79 27.06 11.17 12.29
N HIS A 80 27.68 12.30 12.60
CA HIS A 80 29.04 12.33 13.14
C HIS A 80 29.15 11.54 14.45
N PHE A 81 28.17 11.69 15.34
CA PHE A 81 28.14 10.95 16.59
C PHE A 81 28.02 9.43 16.39
N LEU A 82 27.08 8.98 15.54
CA LEU A 82 26.91 7.56 15.20
C LEU A 82 28.20 6.94 14.62
N ARG A 83 28.91 7.70 13.78
CA ARG A 83 30.20 7.30 13.18
C ARG A 83 31.34 7.21 14.20
N LYS A 84 31.39 8.13 15.17
CA LYS A 84 32.48 8.19 16.17
C LYS A 84 32.48 6.98 17.13
N GLY A 85 31.37 6.24 17.18
CA GLY A 85 31.25 4.98 17.90
C GLY A 85 30.64 5.17 19.28
N ALA A 86 29.31 5.04 19.35
CA ALA A 86 28.60 4.84 20.60
C ALA A 86 28.94 3.46 21.20
N ASP A 87 28.73 3.31 22.52
CA ASP A 87 28.72 2.02 23.20
C ASP A 87 27.82 1.01 22.44
N PRO A 88 28.15 -0.30 22.39
CA PRO A 88 27.37 -1.27 21.63
C PRO A 88 25.86 -1.27 21.93
N ILE A 89 25.46 -1.11 23.19
CA ILE A 89 24.04 -1.08 23.58
C ILE A 89 23.41 0.24 23.13
N GLN A 90 24.13 1.35 23.36
CA GLN A 90 23.68 2.68 22.95
C GLN A 90 23.51 2.78 21.43
N GLY A 91 24.40 2.18 20.64
CA GLY A 91 24.27 2.12 19.18
C GLY A 91 23.02 1.35 18.73
N LEU A 92 22.70 0.21 19.36
CA LEU A 92 21.48 -0.55 19.07
C LEU A 92 20.22 0.22 19.48
N ALA A 93 20.23 0.86 20.65
CA ALA A 93 19.12 1.69 21.11
C ALA A 93 18.86 2.89 20.19
N MET A 94 19.93 3.50 19.66
CA MET A 94 19.81 4.59 18.69
C MET A 94 19.24 4.12 17.35
N ILE A 95 19.68 2.97 16.84
CA ILE A 95 19.08 2.40 15.62
C ILE A 95 17.60 2.12 15.85
N ASP A 96 17.25 1.56 17.01
CA ASP A 96 15.84 1.30 17.35
C ASP A 96 15.02 2.59 17.37
N ALA A 97 15.52 3.64 18.01
CA ALA A 97 14.88 4.95 18.04
C ALA A 97 14.74 5.53 16.63
N ILE A 98 15.79 5.51 15.81
CA ILE A 98 15.81 5.99 14.43
C ILE A 98 14.75 5.26 13.58
N GLN A 99 14.66 3.94 13.70
CA GLN A 99 13.66 3.14 12.98
C GLN A 99 12.24 3.41 13.48
N ARG A 100 12.03 3.53 14.79
CA ARG A 100 10.73 3.86 15.39
C ARG A 100 10.24 5.25 14.99
N LEU A 101 11.16 6.21 14.93
CA LEU A 101 10.91 7.57 14.47
C LEU A 101 10.74 7.67 12.94
N SER A 102 10.93 6.56 12.21
CA SER A 102 10.76 6.48 10.75
C SER A 102 11.67 7.41 9.94
N ILE A 103 12.87 7.64 10.46
CA ILE A 103 13.91 8.47 9.83
C ILE A 103 15.12 7.64 9.42
N ASP A 104 15.01 6.31 9.41
CA ASP A 104 16.10 5.36 9.14
C ASP A 104 16.75 5.54 7.78
N TYR A 105 15.97 5.93 6.78
CA TYR A 105 16.46 6.21 5.43
C TYR A 105 17.50 7.35 5.39
N LEU A 106 17.49 8.27 6.36
CA LEU A 106 18.50 9.34 6.48
C LEU A 106 19.85 8.84 7.00
N PHE A 107 19.88 7.67 7.66
CA PHE A 107 21.04 7.16 8.41
C PHE A 107 21.53 5.79 7.92
N GLN A 108 21.21 5.39 6.69
CA GLN A 108 21.46 4.02 6.21
C GLN A 108 22.95 3.62 6.34
N GLU A 109 23.88 4.47 5.95
CA GLU A 109 25.33 4.24 6.10
C GLU A 109 25.73 4.01 7.58
N GLU A 110 25.19 4.82 8.48
CA GLU A 110 25.48 4.72 9.91
C GLU A 110 24.88 3.45 10.52
N ILE A 111 23.64 3.10 10.16
CA ILE A 111 22.95 1.88 10.60
C ILE A 111 23.74 0.65 10.15
N ASP A 112 24.13 0.59 8.88
CA ASP A 112 24.89 -0.53 8.31
C ASP A 112 26.25 -0.67 9.01
N SER A 113 26.95 0.44 9.24
CA SER A 113 28.24 0.46 9.94
C SER A 113 28.15 -0.03 11.39
N ILE A 114 27.11 0.39 12.13
CA ILE A 114 26.90 -0.04 13.52
C ILE A 114 26.55 -1.53 13.55
N LEU A 115 25.65 -2.00 12.69
CA LEU A 115 25.22 -3.40 12.71
C LEU A 115 26.30 -4.35 12.22
N ALA A 116 27.14 -3.94 11.27
CA ALA A 116 28.32 -4.70 10.87
C ALA A 116 29.27 -4.92 12.05
N ARG A 117 29.52 -3.88 12.85
CA ARG A 117 30.30 -4.00 14.09
C ARG A 117 29.64 -4.94 15.09
N GLN A 118 28.34 -4.79 15.34
CA GLN A 118 27.59 -5.67 16.26
C GLN A 118 27.62 -7.14 15.85
N TYR A 119 27.50 -7.40 14.55
CA TYR A 119 27.58 -8.74 13.99
C TYR A 119 28.95 -9.37 14.26
N MET A 120 30.04 -8.62 14.00
CA MET A 120 31.40 -9.05 14.32
C MET A 120 31.57 -9.33 15.82
N PHE A 121 31.12 -8.42 16.69
CA PHE A 121 31.19 -8.59 18.15
C PHE A 121 30.41 -9.81 18.66
N SER A 122 29.29 -10.15 18.02
CA SER A 122 28.45 -11.30 18.42
C SER A 122 29.15 -12.65 18.31
N SER A 123 30.22 -12.74 17.51
CA SER A 123 31.05 -13.95 17.39
C SER A 123 32.11 -14.09 18.49
N THR A 124 32.38 -13.03 19.26
CA THR A 124 33.51 -12.93 20.19
C THR A 124 33.15 -12.89 21.67
N PHE A 125 31.89 -12.61 22.05
CA PHE A 125 31.46 -12.54 23.45
C PHE A 125 30.41 -13.59 23.79
N HIS A 126 30.74 -14.45 24.75
CA HIS A 126 29.77 -15.31 25.43
C HIS A 126 29.21 -14.59 26.67
N SER A 127 27.88 -14.45 26.65
CA SER A 127 26.99 -14.00 27.72
C SER A 127 27.14 -12.57 28.24
N ASP A 128 26.13 -11.75 27.94
CA ASP A 128 25.52 -10.89 28.95
C ASP A 128 24.03 -11.23 29.07
N ASN A 129 23.57 -11.44 30.31
CA ASN A 129 22.25 -11.96 30.69
C ASN A 129 21.08 -10.98 30.43
N ASN A 130 21.27 -9.94 29.60
CA ASN A 130 20.24 -8.95 29.32
C ASN A 130 19.34 -9.43 28.17
N LEU A 131 18.13 -9.88 28.51
CA LEU A 131 17.12 -10.33 27.54
C LEU A 131 16.76 -9.23 26.54
N TYR A 132 16.66 -7.97 27.00
CA TYR A 132 16.31 -6.83 26.16
C TYR A 132 17.37 -6.58 25.10
N GLU A 133 18.64 -6.49 25.49
CA GLU A 133 19.75 -6.22 24.56
C GLU A 133 19.87 -7.33 23.50
N ASN A 134 19.78 -8.57 23.95
CA ASN A 134 19.89 -9.72 23.06
C ASN A 134 18.72 -9.80 22.07
N ALA A 135 17.49 -9.54 22.52
CA ALA A 135 16.32 -9.50 21.65
C ALA A 135 16.39 -8.33 20.65
N LEU A 136 16.87 -7.16 21.11
CA LEU A 136 17.07 -5.99 20.28
C LEU A 136 18.14 -6.22 19.21
N ARG A 137 19.31 -6.75 19.60
CA ARG A 137 20.40 -7.12 18.69
C ARG A 137 19.93 -8.15 17.67
N PHE A 138 19.27 -9.22 18.13
CA PHE A 138 18.72 -10.26 17.26
C PHE A 138 17.76 -9.68 16.22
N ARG A 139 16.79 -8.85 16.67
CA ARG A 139 15.82 -8.21 15.78
C ARG A 139 16.50 -7.31 14.75
N LEU A 140 17.36 -6.39 15.17
CA LEU A 140 17.97 -5.41 14.28
C LEU A 140 18.92 -6.06 13.27
N LEU A 141 19.72 -7.04 13.69
CA LEU A 141 20.60 -7.80 12.79
C LEU A 141 19.79 -8.58 11.76
N ARG A 142 18.77 -9.33 12.20
CA ARG A 142 17.89 -10.05 11.28
C ARG A 142 17.19 -9.07 10.34
N GLN A 143 16.63 -7.97 10.82
CA GLN A 143 15.94 -6.99 9.99
C GLN A 143 16.81 -6.40 8.86
N GLN A 144 18.13 -6.30 9.05
CA GLN A 144 19.08 -5.86 8.02
C GLN A 144 19.75 -6.99 7.22
N GLY A 145 19.21 -8.21 7.27
CA GLY A 145 19.71 -9.32 6.45
C GLY A 145 20.88 -10.11 7.03
N TYR A 146 21.33 -9.83 8.26
CA TYR A 146 22.36 -10.66 8.89
C TYR A 146 21.80 -12.02 9.32
N HIS A 147 22.55 -13.08 9.02
CA HIS A 147 22.20 -14.42 9.47
C HIS A 147 22.53 -14.62 10.96
N VAL A 148 21.50 -14.77 11.80
CA VAL A 148 21.63 -15.02 13.26
C VAL A 148 20.83 -16.26 13.66
N SER A 149 21.48 -17.36 14.06
CA SER A 149 20.81 -18.65 14.36
C SER A 149 19.72 -18.51 15.44
N ALA A 150 18.59 -19.21 15.24
CA ALA A 150 17.47 -19.24 16.18
C ALA A 150 17.68 -20.21 17.36
N ASP A 151 18.78 -20.97 17.38
CA ASP A 151 19.08 -22.00 18.39
C ASP A 151 19.48 -21.42 19.77
N TYR A 152 19.48 -20.09 19.89
CA TYR A 152 19.63 -19.46 21.18
C TYR A 152 18.31 -19.58 21.97
N LYS A 153 18.40 -19.92 23.26
CA LYS A 153 17.30 -19.97 24.26
C LYS A 153 16.32 -18.75 24.26
N GLN A 154 16.59 -17.70 23.47
CA GLN A 154 15.89 -16.43 23.27
C GLN A 154 14.57 -16.54 22.47
N ALA A 155 14.43 -17.48 21.54
CA ALA A 155 13.26 -17.57 20.65
C ALA A 155 11.92 -17.84 21.39
N ARG A 156 11.99 -18.42 22.59
CA ARG A 156 10.84 -18.68 23.46
C ARG A 156 10.30 -17.41 24.14
N TRP A 157 11.17 -16.44 24.41
CA TRP A 157 10.84 -15.24 25.21
C TRP A 157 10.29 -14.11 24.34
N VAL A 158 10.73 -14.02 23.09
CA VAL A 158 10.18 -13.08 22.08
C VAL A 158 8.74 -13.44 21.73
N ARG A 159 8.37 -14.73 21.78
CA ARG A 159 7.04 -15.24 21.40
C ARG A 159 5.88 -14.67 22.24
N ASN A 160 6.15 -14.24 23.47
CA ASN A 160 5.12 -13.77 24.43
C ASN A 160 4.86 -12.26 24.38
N SER A 161 5.55 -11.49 23.53
CA SER A 161 5.36 -10.02 23.40
C SER A 161 4.73 -9.61 22.06
N LEU A 162 4.06 -10.53 21.35
CA LEU A 162 3.74 -10.41 19.92
C LEU A 162 2.23 -10.37 19.60
N ASP A 163 1.43 -9.63 20.35
CA ASP A 163 0.09 -9.29 19.87
C ASP A 163 0.18 -8.36 18.65
N HIS A 164 1.27 -7.57 18.54
CA HIS A 164 1.66 -6.81 17.34
C HIS A 164 3.20 -6.76 17.16
N PRO A 165 3.82 -7.67 16.38
CA PRO A 165 5.26 -7.60 16.12
C PRO A 165 5.61 -6.29 15.39
N TYR A 166 6.62 -5.54 15.85
CA TYR A 166 7.18 -4.40 15.09
C TYR A 166 7.46 -4.75 13.62
N HIS A 167 7.90 -5.99 13.38
CA HIS A 167 8.18 -6.50 12.05
C HIS A 167 6.95 -6.57 11.12
N LYS A 168 5.73 -6.65 11.69
CA LYS A 168 4.45 -6.69 10.97
C LYS A 168 3.72 -5.35 10.99
N SER A 169 4.33 -4.28 11.52
CA SER A 169 3.74 -2.93 11.58
C SER A 169 4.54 -1.94 10.74
N LEU A 170 3.87 -0.92 10.18
CA LEU A 170 4.57 0.19 9.54
C LEU A 170 5.16 1.15 10.57
N ALA A 171 6.45 1.44 10.44
CA ALA A 171 7.14 2.37 11.34
C ALA A 171 6.51 3.77 11.34
N SER A 172 6.16 4.30 10.16
CA SER A 172 5.64 5.68 10.02
C SER A 172 4.34 5.90 10.79
N PHE A 173 3.53 4.85 10.95
CA PHE A 173 2.26 4.92 11.68
C PHE A 173 2.48 4.87 13.20
N MET A 174 3.61 4.32 13.64
CA MET A 174 3.96 4.17 15.06
C MET A 174 4.83 5.33 15.60
N ALA A 175 5.42 6.14 14.71
CA ALA A 175 6.38 7.20 15.08
C ALA A 175 5.82 8.22 16.09
N LYS A 176 4.54 8.57 15.97
CA LYS A 176 3.90 9.56 16.87
C LYS A 176 3.83 9.12 18.33
N ASN A 177 3.66 7.81 18.56
CA ASN A 177 3.68 7.27 19.93
C ASN A 177 5.03 7.50 20.61
N PHE A 178 6.11 7.63 19.82
CA PHE A 178 7.47 7.82 20.30
C PHE A 178 7.88 9.29 20.43
N PHE A 179 7.11 10.23 19.87
CA PHE A 179 7.32 11.67 20.06
C PHE A 179 7.00 12.13 21.48
N ASN A 180 6.16 11.38 22.20
CA ASN A 180 5.64 11.74 23.52
C ASN A 180 6.33 11.00 24.68
N ASP A 181 7.27 10.10 24.41
CA ASP A 181 8.06 9.41 25.43
C ASP A 181 9.02 10.39 26.12
N GLU A 182 9.23 10.24 27.44
CA GLU A 182 10.07 11.18 28.22
C GLU A 182 11.48 11.31 27.62
N PRO A 183 11.88 12.53 27.20
CA PRO A 183 13.14 12.74 26.51
C PRO A 183 14.32 12.50 27.45
N ASN A 184 15.22 11.57 27.10
CA ASN A 184 16.46 11.34 27.82
C ASN A 184 17.69 11.46 26.91
N GLY A 185 18.53 12.47 27.16
CA GLY A 185 19.80 12.67 26.46
C GLY A 185 19.63 12.87 24.95
N ARG A 186 20.48 12.25 24.13
CA ARG A 186 20.52 12.41 22.66
C ARG A 186 19.29 11.86 21.92
N ILE A 187 18.41 11.12 22.60
CA ILE A 187 17.12 10.70 22.02
C ILE A 187 16.22 11.93 21.82
N SER A 188 16.37 12.99 22.63
CA SER A 188 15.65 14.25 22.44
C SER A 188 16.03 14.96 21.13
N GLU A 189 17.33 15.02 20.79
CA GLU A 189 17.81 15.58 19.52
C GLU A 189 17.27 14.79 18.31
N LEU A 190 17.16 13.46 18.44
CA LEU A 190 16.53 12.60 17.44
C LEU A 190 15.02 12.84 17.32
N GLN A 191 14.32 13.04 18.45
CA GLN A 191 12.90 13.36 18.46
C GLN A 191 12.62 14.71 17.79
N GLU A 192 13.43 15.75 18.04
CA GLU A 192 13.31 17.05 17.36
C GLU A 192 13.55 16.97 15.85
N LEU A 193 14.61 16.24 15.44
CA LEU A 193 14.88 15.99 14.03
C LEU A 193 13.71 15.24 13.38
N ALA A 194 13.19 14.22 14.05
CA ALA A 194 12.07 13.42 13.57
C ALA A 194 10.76 14.20 13.49
N LYS A 195 10.48 15.11 14.42
CA LYS A 195 9.32 16.02 14.34
C LYS A 195 9.41 16.93 13.11
N THR A 196 10.59 17.50 12.84
CA THR A 196 10.82 18.36 11.67
C THR A 196 10.65 17.57 10.38
N GLU A 197 11.28 16.39 10.31
CA GLU A 197 11.15 15.48 9.17
C GLU A 197 9.70 15.05 8.95
N PHE A 198 8.96 14.73 10.01
CA PHE A 198 7.55 14.34 9.94
C PHE A 198 6.69 15.42 9.27
N GLU A 199 6.87 16.69 9.64
CA GLU A 199 6.11 17.80 9.01
C GLU A 199 6.53 18.02 7.55
N MET A 200 7.81 17.83 7.20
CA MET A 200 8.28 17.89 5.81
C MET A 200 7.67 16.77 4.95
N VAL A 201 7.68 15.53 5.45
CA VAL A 201 7.10 14.36 4.80
C VAL A 201 5.59 14.53 4.62
N LYS A 202 4.89 14.99 5.67
CA LYS A 202 3.45 15.29 5.62
C LYS A 202 3.14 16.33 4.54
N SER A 203 3.90 17.44 4.48
CA SER A 203 3.70 18.45 3.43
C SER A 203 3.88 17.86 2.03
N ARG A 204 4.87 16.99 1.85
CA ARG A 204 5.08 16.28 0.58
C ARG A 204 3.92 15.35 0.23
N HIS A 205 3.42 14.58 1.17
CA HIS A 205 2.24 13.73 0.96
C HIS A 205 0.99 14.53 0.61
N GLN A 206 0.78 15.70 1.23
CA GLN A 206 -0.33 16.59 0.87
C GLN A 206 -0.21 17.08 -0.59
N LEU A 207 1.00 17.42 -1.06
CA LEU A 207 1.23 17.82 -2.45
C LEU A 207 0.97 16.65 -3.41
N GLU A 208 1.44 15.45 -3.08
CA GLU A 208 1.18 14.22 -3.83
C GLU A 208 -0.33 13.94 -3.96
N VAL A 209 -1.08 14.06 -2.85
CA VAL A 209 -2.55 13.88 -2.85
C VAL A 209 -3.25 14.92 -3.73
N VAL A 210 -2.79 16.17 -3.73
CA VAL A 210 -3.34 17.22 -4.62
C VAL A 210 -3.11 16.87 -6.08
N GLU A 211 -1.90 16.42 -6.42
CA GLU A 211 -1.55 16.03 -7.79
C GLU A 211 -2.36 14.83 -8.27
N ILE A 212 -2.45 13.78 -7.46
CA ILE A 212 -3.26 12.59 -7.74
C ILE A 212 -4.74 12.95 -7.89
N SER A 213 -5.25 13.81 -7.00
CA SER A 213 -6.64 14.27 -7.07
C SER A 213 -6.92 15.06 -8.35
N LYS A 214 -5.96 15.85 -8.83
CA LYS A 214 -6.07 16.57 -10.09
C LYS A 214 -6.05 15.61 -11.27
N TRP A 215 -5.06 14.73 -11.34
CA TRP A 215 -4.94 13.69 -12.36
C TRP A 215 -6.22 12.84 -12.46
N TRP A 216 -6.74 12.36 -11.32
CA TRP A 216 -7.95 11.55 -11.28
C TRP A 216 -9.19 12.30 -11.80
N LYS A 217 -9.33 13.59 -11.44
CA LYS A 217 -10.42 14.44 -11.95
C LYS A 217 -10.31 14.68 -13.45
N ASP A 218 -9.09 14.83 -13.97
CA ASP A 218 -8.83 15.07 -15.39
C ASP A 218 -9.16 13.84 -16.25
N LEU A 219 -8.97 12.62 -15.71
CA LEU A 219 -9.40 11.38 -16.36
C LEU A 219 -10.92 11.25 -16.52
N ARG A 220 -11.70 11.94 -15.67
CA ARG A 220 -13.18 11.93 -15.64
C ARG A 220 -13.81 10.54 -15.49
N LEU A 221 -13.04 9.52 -15.12
CA LEU A 221 -13.51 8.14 -14.98
C LEU A 221 -14.68 7.99 -14.02
N SER A 222 -14.68 8.69 -12.88
CA SER A 222 -15.77 8.61 -11.90
C SER A 222 -17.13 9.11 -12.41
N LYS A 223 -17.15 9.90 -13.50
CA LYS A 223 -18.41 10.30 -14.16
C LYS A 223 -18.92 9.23 -15.11
N GLU A 224 -18.01 8.53 -15.79
CA GLU A 224 -18.30 7.50 -16.78
C GLU A 224 -18.55 6.13 -16.13
N MET A 225 -17.90 5.84 -15.01
CA MET A 225 -17.92 4.57 -14.29
C MET A 225 -18.57 4.72 -12.92
N LYS A 226 -19.85 5.09 -12.88
CA LYS A 226 -20.59 5.31 -11.62
C LYS A 226 -20.76 4.05 -10.76
N PHE A 227 -20.57 2.87 -11.35
CA PHE A 227 -20.60 1.59 -10.65
C PHE A 227 -19.32 1.34 -9.86
N ALA A 228 -18.18 1.86 -10.32
CA ALA A 228 -16.88 1.60 -9.74
C ALA A 228 -16.59 2.48 -8.51
N ARG A 229 -15.73 1.98 -7.64
CA ARG A 229 -15.23 2.65 -6.45
C ARG A 229 -14.45 3.93 -6.85
N ASP A 230 -14.76 5.04 -6.21
CA ASP A 230 -14.09 6.35 -6.38
C ASP A 230 -13.30 6.68 -5.10
N GLN A 231 -12.13 6.05 -4.95
CA GLN A 231 -11.33 6.10 -3.72
C GLN A 231 -9.84 6.45 -3.96
N PRO A 232 -9.51 7.57 -4.65
CA PRO A 232 -8.14 7.93 -4.99
C PRO A 232 -7.19 8.05 -3.79
N LEU A 233 -7.73 8.44 -2.63
CA LEU A 233 -6.94 8.50 -1.40
C LEU A 233 -6.61 7.10 -0.86
N LYS A 234 -7.54 6.13 -0.94
CA LYS A 234 -7.27 4.73 -0.55
C LYS A 234 -6.19 4.12 -1.43
N TRP A 235 -6.25 4.37 -2.73
CA TRP A 235 -5.24 3.90 -3.69
C TRP A 235 -3.87 4.52 -3.46
N TYR A 236 -3.84 5.81 -3.12
CA TYR A 236 -2.60 6.50 -2.77
C TYR A 236 -1.94 5.94 -1.50
N ILE A 237 -2.71 5.57 -0.48
CA ILE A 237 -2.18 5.01 0.77
C ILE A 237 -1.33 3.77 0.51
N TRP A 238 -1.75 2.89 -0.41
CA TRP A 238 -0.93 1.74 -0.80
C TRP A 238 0.45 2.16 -1.29
N SER A 239 0.49 3.17 -2.16
CA SER A 239 1.74 3.70 -2.69
C SER A 239 2.59 4.37 -1.60
N MET A 240 1.96 5.19 -0.76
CA MET A 240 2.58 5.86 0.38
C MET A 240 3.27 4.88 1.32
N SER A 241 2.56 3.80 1.63
CA SER A 241 3.05 2.78 2.54
C SER A 241 4.10 1.86 1.92
N GLY A 242 3.86 1.38 0.69
CA GLY A 242 4.81 0.53 -0.03
C GLY A 242 6.16 1.24 -0.25
N LEU A 243 6.12 2.53 -0.58
CA LEU A 243 7.30 3.36 -0.86
C LEU A 243 7.49 4.43 0.23
N ALA A 244 7.73 3.97 1.46
CA ALA A 244 7.80 4.80 2.67
C ALA A 244 8.96 5.82 2.71
N ASP A 245 10.01 5.65 1.89
CA ASP A 245 11.12 6.59 1.81
C ASP A 245 10.65 7.94 1.24
N SER A 246 10.91 9.03 1.96
CA SER A 246 10.44 10.37 1.59
C SER A 246 10.91 10.81 0.20
N CYS A 247 12.05 10.29 -0.29
CA CYS A 247 12.64 10.59 -1.59
C CYS A 247 11.89 9.97 -2.78
N LEU A 248 10.96 9.05 -2.54
CA LEU A 248 10.24 8.29 -3.58
C LEU A 248 8.91 8.94 -4.00
N SER A 249 8.81 10.27 -3.90
CA SER A 249 7.58 11.02 -4.18
C SER A 249 7.00 10.76 -5.58
N GLN A 250 7.84 10.87 -6.61
CA GLN A 250 7.39 10.61 -7.99
C GLN A 250 6.92 9.15 -8.15
N GLN A 251 7.65 8.19 -7.58
CA GLN A 251 7.28 6.79 -7.67
C GLN A 251 5.95 6.50 -6.96
N ARG A 252 5.63 7.18 -5.86
CA ARG A 252 4.31 7.07 -5.20
C ARG A 252 3.18 7.59 -6.08
N ILE A 253 3.38 8.74 -6.73
CA ILE A 253 2.40 9.32 -7.66
C ILE A 253 2.18 8.35 -8.83
N GLU A 254 3.26 7.89 -9.47
CA GLU A 254 3.17 6.98 -10.61
C GLU A 254 2.55 5.63 -10.23
N LEU A 255 2.87 5.07 -9.06
CA LEU A 255 2.33 3.80 -8.57
C LEU A 255 0.84 3.88 -8.21
N THR A 256 0.34 5.05 -7.82
CA THR A 256 -1.09 5.21 -7.50
C THR A 256 -1.97 4.99 -8.74
N LYS A 257 -1.45 5.31 -9.93
CA LYS A 257 -2.18 5.16 -11.20
C LYS A 257 -2.51 3.69 -11.52
N PRO A 258 -1.56 2.74 -11.60
CA PRO A 258 -1.87 1.33 -11.80
C PRO A 258 -2.68 0.76 -10.64
N ILE A 259 -2.44 1.16 -9.38
CA ILE A 259 -3.27 0.69 -8.25
C ILE A 259 -4.74 1.08 -8.45
N SER A 260 -5.03 2.32 -8.88
CA SER A 260 -6.41 2.71 -9.20
C SER A 260 -7.02 1.84 -10.29
N MET A 261 -6.25 1.47 -11.32
CA MET A 261 -6.73 0.63 -12.42
C MET A 261 -7.01 -0.81 -11.97
N ILE A 262 -6.27 -1.34 -10.98
CA ILE A 262 -6.59 -2.65 -10.38
C ILE A 262 -8.02 -2.62 -9.83
N TYR A 263 -8.36 -1.65 -8.98
CA TYR A 263 -9.71 -1.53 -8.39
C TYR A 263 -10.80 -1.29 -9.43
N ILE A 264 -10.54 -0.45 -10.44
CA ILE A 264 -11.53 -0.18 -11.49
C ILE A 264 -11.80 -1.43 -12.34
N ILE A 265 -10.76 -2.20 -12.66
CA ILE A 265 -10.91 -3.44 -13.42
C ILE A 265 -11.60 -4.50 -12.57
N ASP A 266 -11.24 -4.64 -11.30
CA ASP A 266 -11.92 -5.50 -10.33
C ASP A 266 -13.44 -5.23 -10.31
N ASP A 267 -13.86 -3.96 -10.19
CA ASP A 267 -15.28 -3.58 -10.24
C ASP A 267 -15.96 -3.89 -11.60
N ILE A 268 -15.19 -3.87 -12.69
CA ILE A 268 -15.70 -4.29 -14.00
C ILE A 268 -16.02 -5.79 -13.98
N PHE A 269 -15.16 -6.62 -13.39
CA PHE A 269 -15.34 -8.07 -13.33
C PHE A 269 -16.41 -8.50 -12.31
N ASP A 270 -16.45 -7.87 -11.15
CA ASP A 270 -17.30 -8.32 -10.04
C ASP A 270 -18.72 -7.73 -10.05
N VAL A 271 -18.88 -6.50 -10.55
CA VAL A 271 -20.13 -5.74 -10.40
C VAL A 271 -20.82 -5.46 -11.74
N TYR A 272 -20.06 -5.12 -12.78
CA TYR A 272 -20.63 -4.54 -13.98
C TYR A 272 -20.74 -5.49 -15.17
N GLY A 273 -19.65 -6.17 -15.53
CA GLY A 273 -19.53 -6.87 -16.79
C GLY A 273 -20.31 -8.19 -16.83
N THR A 274 -20.96 -8.46 -17.96
CA THR A 274 -21.47 -9.79 -18.25
C THR A 274 -20.33 -10.72 -18.66
N LEU A 275 -20.48 -12.04 -18.47
CA LEU A 275 -19.41 -13.00 -18.78
C LEU A 275 -18.89 -12.89 -20.23
N ASP A 276 -19.78 -12.70 -21.21
CA ASP A 276 -19.40 -12.55 -22.61
C ASP A 276 -18.58 -11.27 -22.85
N GLU A 277 -18.95 -10.15 -22.21
CA GLU A 277 -18.19 -8.90 -22.26
C GLU A 277 -16.84 -9.06 -21.58
N LEU A 278 -16.76 -9.75 -20.44
CA LEU A 278 -15.51 -10.00 -19.69
C LEU A 278 -14.54 -10.89 -20.48
N VAL A 279 -15.05 -11.88 -21.21
CA VAL A 279 -14.25 -12.69 -22.13
C VAL A 279 -13.66 -11.80 -23.24
N CYS A 280 -14.47 -10.94 -23.84
CA CYS A 280 -14.00 -10.03 -24.88
C CYS A 280 -13.02 -8.98 -24.34
N PHE A 281 -13.27 -8.43 -23.16
CA PHE A 281 -12.37 -7.50 -22.46
C PHE A 281 -11.00 -8.13 -22.19
N THR A 282 -11.00 -9.35 -21.67
CA THR A 282 -9.77 -10.10 -21.39
C THR A 282 -9.01 -10.41 -22.68
N GLU A 283 -9.70 -10.75 -23.77
CA GLU A 283 -9.06 -11.02 -25.06
C GLU A 283 -8.38 -9.78 -25.65
N VAL A 284 -9.00 -8.61 -25.51
CA VAL A 284 -8.37 -7.33 -25.91
C VAL A 284 -7.07 -7.09 -25.13
N ILE A 285 -7.06 -7.35 -23.82
CA ILE A 285 -5.86 -7.20 -22.99
C ILE A 285 -4.79 -8.24 -23.34
N ASN A 286 -5.18 -9.50 -23.54
CA ASN A 286 -4.28 -10.58 -23.95
C ASN A 286 -3.50 -10.23 -25.22
N ARG A 287 -4.18 -9.63 -26.21
CA ARG A 287 -3.58 -9.18 -27.47
C ARG A 287 -2.95 -7.78 -27.38
N TRP A 288 -3.29 -7.04 -26.34
CA TRP A 288 -3.04 -5.60 -26.19
C TRP A 288 -3.52 -4.76 -27.39
N ASP A 289 -4.62 -5.17 -28.02
CA ASP A 289 -5.19 -4.52 -29.21
C ASP A 289 -6.41 -3.68 -28.83
N ILE A 290 -6.17 -2.45 -28.37
CA ILE A 290 -7.21 -1.52 -27.91
C ILE A 290 -8.20 -1.16 -29.03
N ALA A 291 -7.83 -1.28 -30.30
CA ALA A 291 -8.73 -1.03 -31.42
C ALA A 291 -9.81 -2.13 -31.54
N ALA A 292 -9.49 -3.37 -31.16
CA ALA A 292 -10.46 -4.46 -31.13
C ALA A 292 -11.58 -4.28 -30.07
N ALA A 293 -11.45 -3.30 -29.17
CA ALA A 293 -12.44 -3.01 -28.13
C ALA A 293 -13.72 -2.35 -28.67
N GLU A 294 -13.84 -2.03 -29.97
CA GLU A 294 -15.00 -1.30 -30.53
C GLU A 294 -16.36 -1.90 -30.16
N GLN A 295 -16.43 -3.23 -30.03
CA GLN A 295 -17.65 -3.97 -29.70
C GLN A 295 -17.98 -3.97 -28.20
N LEU A 296 -17.06 -3.53 -27.34
CA LEU A 296 -17.27 -3.46 -25.90
C LEU A 296 -18.09 -2.22 -25.50
N PRO A 297 -18.75 -2.26 -24.32
CA PRO A 297 -19.37 -1.10 -23.71
C PRO A 297 -18.42 0.11 -23.60
N ASP A 298 -18.97 1.32 -23.64
CA ASP A 298 -18.18 2.56 -23.60
C ASP A 298 -17.29 2.67 -22.36
N CYS A 299 -17.77 2.25 -21.19
CA CYS A 299 -16.97 2.24 -19.97
C CYS A 299 -15.73 1.33 -20.10
N MET A 300 -15.88 0.12 -20.63
CA MET A 300 -14.77 -0.83 -20.85
C MET A 300 -13.76 -0.29 -21.87
N LYS A 301 -14.24 0.32 -22.97
CA LYS A 301 -13.37 0.98 -23.96
C LYS A 301 -12.56 2.11 -23.34
N ILE A 302 -13.18 2.93 -22.49
CA ILE A 302 -12.51 4.01 -21.77
C ILE A 302 -11.47 3.42 -20.80
N CYS A 303 -11.84 2.38 -20.04
CA CYS A 303 -10.93 1.67 -19.13
C CYS A 303 -9.65 1.20 -19.87
N LEU A 304 -9.83 0.48 -20.98
CA LEU A 304 -8.73 -0.05 -21.79
C LEU A 304 -7.83 1.05 -22.36
N LYS A 305 -8.41 2.16 -22.82
CA LYS A 305 -7.64 3.33 -23.30
C LYS A 305 -6.82 3.95 -22.17
N VAL A 306 -7.41 4.14 -21.00
CA VAL A 306 -6.70 4.70 -19.84
C VAL A 306 -5.60 3.75 -19.35
N LEU A 307 -5.88 2.45 -19.26
CA LEU A 307 -4.90 1.42 -18.92
C LEU A 307 -3.70 1.44 -19.86
N ASN A 308 -3.95 1.48 -21.17
CA ASN A 308 -2.90 1.55 -22.18
C ASN A 308 -2.08 2.84 -22.06
N ASN A 309 -2.72 3.99 -21.86
CA ASN A 309 -2.03 5.27 -21.72
C ASN A 309 -1.14 5.28 -20.48
N ILE A 310 -1.67 4.90 -19.31
CA ILE A 310 -0.90 4.84 -18.05
C ILE A 310 0.30 3.89 -18.21
N THR A 311 0.09 2.70 -18.79
CA THR A 311 1.15 1.70 -18.99
C THR A 311 2.27 2.24 -19.88
N ASN A 312 1.92 2.90 -20.99
CA ASN A 312 2.91 3.47 -21.90
C ASN A 312 3.62 4.70 -21.32
N GLU A 313 2.90 5.57 -20.59
CA GLU A 313 3.48 6.73 -19.90
C GLU A 313 4.51 6.30 -18.84
N ILE A 314 4.13 5.35 -17.97
CA ILE A 314 5.04 4.81 -16.94
C ILE A 314 6.24 4.14 -17.59
N SER A 315 6.04 3.35 -18.65
CA SER A 315 7.13 2.68 -19.38
C SER A 315 8.10 3.69 -19.99
N TYR A 316 7.59 4.80 -20.54
CA TYR A 316 8.40 5.88 -21.09
C TYR A 316 9.23 6.58 -20.01
N GLU A 317 8.65 6.92 -18.86
CA GLU A 317 9.38 7.56 -17.77
C GLU A 317 10.45 6.64 -17.17
N ILE A 318 10.17 5.34 -17.05
CA ILE A 318 11.16 4.33 -16.61
C ILE A 318 12.30 4.23 -17.63
N TYR A 319 11.99 4.15 -18.92
CA TYR A 319 13.01 4.12 -19.97
C TYR A 319 13.89 5.35 -19.96
N LYS A 320 13.30 6.54 -19.84
CA LYS A 320 14.01 7.80 -19.77
C LYS A 320 14.93 7.90 -18.55
N LYS A 321 14.49 7.38 -17.40
CA LYS A 321 15.23 7.48 -16.13
C LYS A 321 16.30 6.40 -15.97
N HIS A 322 16.00 5.17 -16.37
CA HIS A 322 16.80 3.99 -16.06
C HIS A 322 17.34 3.25 -17.30
N GLY A 323 16.96 3.68 -18.50
CA GLY A 323 17.43 3.09 -19.77
C GLY A 323 16.77 1.75 -20.14
N TRP A 324 15.79 1.27 -19.36
CA TRP A 324 15.07 0.02 -19.59
C TRP A 324 13.62 0.27 -19.95
N ASN A 325 13.11 -0.37 -21.00
CA ASN A 325 11.69 -0.29 -21.36
C ASN A 325 10.93 -1.49 -20.77
N PRO A 326 10.08 -1.30 -19.74
CA PRO A 326 9.39 -2.39 -19.06
C PRO A 326 8.04 -2.76 -19.70
N VAL A 327 7.68 -2.16 -20.83
CA VAL A 327 6.31 -2.22 -21.37
C VAL A 327 5.77 -3.65 -21.50
N ASP A 328 6.59 -4.59 -21.97
CA ASP A 328 6.17 -5.98 -22.17
C ASP A 328 5.91 -6.68 -20.82
N SER A 329 6.78 -6.48 -19.83
CA SER A 329 6.61 -6.99 -18.47
C SER A 329 5.35 -6.42 -17.79
N LEU A 330 5.10 -5.11 -17.93
CA LEU A 330 3.91 -4.46 -17.38
C LEU A 330 2.63 -5.01 -18.04
N ARG A 331 2.61 -5.12 -19.37
CA ARG A 331 1.49 -5.70 -20.14
C ARG A 331 1.25 -7.15 -19.73
N LYS A 332 2.30 -7.95 -19.63
CA LYS A 332 2.22 -9.36 -19.18
C LYS A 332 1.55 -9.47 -17.80
N THR A 333 1.88 -8.58 -16.87
CA THR A 333 1.31 -8.63 -15.52
C THR A 333 -0.17 -8.23 -15.51
N TRP A 334 -0.56 -7.21 -16.30
CA TRP A 334 -1.98 -6.86 -16.51
C TRP A 334 -2.79 -7.98 -17.16
N THR A 335 -2.21 -8.62 -18.18
CA THR A 335 -2.77 -9.81 -18.81
C THR A 335 -2.98 -10.93 -17.80
N SER A 336 -1.99 -11.21 -16.94
CA SER A 336 -2.12 -12.23 -15.89
C SER A 336 -3.25 -11.91 -14.91
N LEU A 337 -3.38 -10.64 -14.48
CA LEU A 337 -4.43 -10.20 -13.56
C LEU A 337 -5.83 -10.39 -14.17
N CYS A 338 -6.05 -9.91 -15.40
CA CYS A 338 -7.36 -10.00 -16.03
C CYS A 338 -7.77 -11.45 -16.35
N ASN A 339 -6.81 -12.32 -16.68
CA ASN A 339 -7.09 -13.75 -16.82
C ASN A 339 -7.49 -14.38 -15.48
N ALA A 340 -6.86 -13.98 -14.36
CA ALA A 340 -7.24 -14.47 -13.03
C ALA A 340 -8.65 -14.02 -12.63
N PHE A 341 -9.00 -12.75 -12.88
CA PHE A 341 -10.38 -12.27 -12.68
C PHE A 341 -11.38 -13.01 -13.57
N LEU A 342 -11.04 -13.31 -14.82
CA LEU A 342 -11.91 -14.07 -15.71
C LEU A 342 -12.15 -15.50 -15.21
N VAL A 343 -11.15 -16.14 -14.60
CA VAL A 343 -11.30 -17.46 -13.99
C VAL A 343 -12.30 -17.40 -12.83
N GLU A 344 -12.19 -16.41 -11.97
CA GLU A 344 -13.14 -16.15 -10.88
C GLU A 344 -14.56 -15.91 -11.40
N ALA A 345 -14.73 -14.99 -12.36
CA ALA A 345 -16.03 -14.72 -12.98
C ALA A 345 -16.68 -15.98 -13.58
N LYS A 346 -15.89 -16.90 -14.16
CA LYS A 346 -16.38 -18.20 -14.66
C LYS A 346 -16.82 -19.13 -13.53
N TRP A 347 -16.08 -19.19 -12.42
CA TRP A 347 -16.50 -19.98 -11.26
C TRP A 347 -17.85 -19.48 -10.71
N PHE A 348 -18.01 -18.17 -10.55
CA PHE A 348 -19.26 -17.56 -10.09
C PHE A 348 -20.42 -17.80 -11.04
N ALA A 349 -20.24 -17.52 -12.34
CA ALA A 349 -21.28 -17.72 -13.34
C ALA A 349 -21.74 -19.18 -13.44
N SER A 350 -20.85 -20.14 -13.18
CA SER A 350 -21.18 -21.57 -13.21
C SER A 350 -21.80 -22.10 -11.91
N GLY A 351 -21.72 -21.35 -10.81
CA GLY A 351 -22.09 -21.79 -9.46
C GLY A 351 -21.19 -22.91 -8.89
N LYS A 352 -20.08 -23.22 -9.56
CA LYS A 352 -19.15 -24.28 -9.15
C LYS A 352 -17.87 -23.65 -8.59
N LEU A 353 -17.82 -23.55 -7.28
CA LEU A 353 -16.58 -23.20 -6.57
C LEU A 353 -15.51 -24.28 -6.80
N PRO A 354 -14.25 -23.87 -7.02
CA PRO A 354 -13.11 -24.78 -7.18
C PRO A 354 -12.65 -25.34 -5.82
N SER A 355 -11.54 -26.08 -5.82
CA SER A 355 -10.89 -26.47 -4.57
C SER A 355 -10.31 -25.25 -3.83
N SER A 356 -10.08 -25.34 -2.51
CA SER A 356 -9.48 -24.23 -1.75
C SER A 356 -8.06 -23.91 -2.22
N GLU A 357 -7.30 -24.93 -2.62
CA GLU A 357 -5.97 -24.77 -3.20
C GLU A 357 -6.02 -24.10 -4.58
N GLU A 358 -6.93 -24.53 -5.46
CA GLU A 358 -7.10 -23.94 -6.80
C GLU A 358 -7.61 -22.50 -6.71
N TYR A 359 -8.57 -22.25 -5.81
CA TYR A 359 -9.04 -20.91 -5.48
C TYR A 359 -7.87 -20.04 -5.06
N LEU A 360 -7.06 -20.46 -4.07
CA LEU A 360 -5.97 -19.64 -3.56
C LEU A 360 -4.91 -19.37 -4.62
N LYS A 361 -4.59 -20.37 -5.46
CA LYS A 361 -3.62 -20.20 -6.54
C LYS A 361 -4.03 -19.09 -7.51
N ASN A 362 -5.31 -19.01 -7.87
CA ASN A 362 -5.85 -17.92 -8.67
C ASN A 362 -5.95 -16.61 -7.86
N GLY A 363 -6.45 -16.72 -6.64
CA GLY A 363 -6.64 -15.65 -5.65
C GLY A 363 -5.38 -14.83 -5.41
N ILE A 364 -4.23 -15.48 -5.34
CA ILE A 364 -2.93 -14.82 -5.19
C ILE A 364 -2.66 -13.87 -6.38
N VAL A 365 -3.04 -14.25 -7.61
CA VAL A 365 -2.87 -13.41 -8.79
C VAL A 365 -3.98 -12.36 -8.87
N SER A 366 -5.24 -12.73 -8.63
CA SER A 366 -6.38 -11.79 -8.68
C SER A 366 -6.32 -10.71 -7.59
N SER A 367 -5.52 -10.91 -6.54
CA SER A 367 -5.27 -9.88 -5.52
C SER A 367 -4.70 -8.56 -6.06
N GLY A 368 -4.10 -8.56 -7.27
CA GLY A 368 -3.48 -7.39 -7.89
C GLY A 368 -2.14 -6.96 -7.28
N VAL A 369 -1.69 -7.58 -6.18
CA VAL A 369 -0.40 -7.26 -5.53
C VAL A 369 0.78 -7.44 -6.49
N ASN A 370 0.72 -8.46 -7.35
CA ASN A 370 1.73 -8.68 -8.37
C ASN A 370 1.86 -7.47 -9.31
N VAL A 371 0.75 -6.91 -9.79
CA VAL A 371 0.76 -5.70 -10.64
C VAL A 371 1.44 -4.55 -9.90
N ALA A 372 1.05 -4.27 -8.66
CA ALA A 372 1.64 -3.18 -7.88
C ALA A 372 3.16 -3.37 -7.67
N LEU A 373 3.60 -4.57 -7.28
CA LEU A 373 5.01 -4.85 -6.99
C LEU A 373 5.87 -4.89 -8.26
N VAL A 374 5.38 -5.41 -9.40
CA VAL A 374 6.11 -5.32 -10.67
C VAL A 374 6.32 -3.85 -11.07
N HIS A 375 5.31 -2.99 -10.91
CA HIS A 375 5.46 -1.56 -11.15
C HIS A 375 6.49 -0.93 -10.20
N ILE A 376 6.48 -1.29 -8.91
CA ILE A 376 7.48 -0.82 -7.94
C ILE A 376 8.91 -1.19 -8.38
N PHE A 377 9.14 -2.44 -8.77
CA PHE A 377 10.46 -2.91 -9.20
C PHE A 377 11.06 -1.99 -10.28
N PHE A 378 10.28 -1.73 -11.34
CA PHE A 378 10.76 -0.90 -12.44
C PHE A 378 10.82 0.59 -12.10
N LEU A 379 9.88 1.11 -11.31
CA LEU A 379 9.89 2.51 -10.85
C LEU A 379 11.12 2.83 -9.98
N LEU A 380 11.56 1.87 -9.16
CA LEU A 380 12.78 1.99 -8.37
C LEU A 380 14.04 1.99 -9.26
N GLY A 381 14.08 1.15 -10.30
CA GLY A 381 15.19 1.09 -11.25
C GLY A 381 16.45 0.41 -10.73
N GLN A 382 16.43 -0.09 -9.50
CA GLN A 382 17.59 -0.67 -8.83
C GLN A 382 17.73 -2.14 -9.19
N GLY A 383 18.89 -2.53 -9.72
CA GLY A 383 19.16 -3.94 -10.05
C GLY A 383 18.37 -4.46 -11.26
N ILE A 384 17.98 -3.59 -12.19
CA ILE A 384 17.37 -4.03 -13.46
C ILE A 384 18.44 -4.76 -14.28
N SER A 385 18.22 -6.05 -14.52
CA SER A 385 18.97 -6.90 -15.43
C SER A 385 18.01 -7.86 -16.13
N LYS A 386 18.46 -8.54 -17.19
CA LYS A 386 17.64 -9.53 -17.89
C LYS A 386 17.19 -10.65 -16.96
N GLU A 387 18.11 -11.13 -16.13
CA GLU A 387 17.89 -12.21 -15.17
C GLU A 387 16.87 -11.79 -14.11
N ASN A 388 17.02 -10.59 -13.55
CA ASN A 388 16.08 -10.08 -12.56
C ASN A 388 14.70 -9.78 -13.15
N VAL A 389 14.62 -9.30 -14.39
CA VAL A 389 13.34 -9.11 -15.09
C VAL A 389 12.66 -10.45 -15.36
N GLU A 390 13.40 -11.48 -15.77
CA GLU A 390 12.85 -12.83 -15.93
C GLU A 390 12.32 -13.41 -14.62
N LEU A 391 13.00 -13.16 -13.49
CA LEU A 391 12.49 -13.54 -12.17
C LEU A 391 11.19 -12.81 -11.83
N ILE A 392 11.14 -11.49 -12.02
CA ILE A 392 9.96 -10.65 -11.77
C ILE A 392 8.77 -11.10 -12.63
N ASP A 393 9.00 -11.34 -13.92
CA ASP A 393 7.99 -11.77 -14.88
C ASP A 393 7.41 -13.16 -14.60
N ASN A 394 8.09 -13.95 -13.76
CA ASN A 394 7.67 -15.30 -13.35
C ASN A 394 7.12 -15.33 -11.91
N PHE A 395 6.74 -14.18 -11.38
CA PHE A 395 6.05 -14.02 -10.09
C PHE A 395 6.81 -14.68 -8.93
N PRO A 396 7.97 -14.11 -8.54
CA PRO A 396 8.89 -14.72 -7.60
C PRO A 396 8.30 -14.77 -6.19
N ALA A 397 8.83 -15.66 -5.35
CA ALA A 397 8.34 -15.94 -4.01
C ALA A 397 8.16 -14.68 -3.14
N ILE A 398 9.03 -13.68 -3.27
CA ILE A 398 8.90 -12.41 -2.53
C ILE A 398 7.59 -11.66 -2.85
N ILE A 399 7.14 -11.70 -4.11
CA ILE A 399 5.89 -11.08 -4.55
C ILE A 399 4.72 -11.99 -4.22
N SER A 400 4.84 -13.30 -4.50
CA SER A 400 3.75 -14.24 -4.25
C SER A 400 3.42 -14.35 -2.76
N SER A 401 4.41 -14.31 -1.85
CA SER A 401 4.17 -14.30 -0.41
C SER A 401 3.43 -13.04 0.06
N ALA A 402 3.79 -11.86 -0.45
CA ALA A 402 3.05 -10.62 -0.12
C ALA A 402 1.60 -10.68 -0.65
N ALA A 403 1.41 -11.23 -1.86
CA ALA A 403 0.10 -11.43 -2.47
C ALA A 403 -0.74 -12.47 -1.71
N THR A 404 -0.15 -13.57 -1.25
CA THR A 404 -0.81 -14.56 -0.39
C THR A 404 -1.27 -13.93 0.92
N ILE A 405 -0.45 -13.08 1.55
CA ILE A 405 -0.84 -12.38 2.78
C ILE A 405 -2.05 -11.49 2.50
N LEU A 406 -2.06 -10.72 1.41
CA LEU A 406 -3.20 -9.86 1.07
C LEU A 406 -4.46 -10.68 0.82
N ARG A 407 -4.41 -11.64 -0.13
CA ARG A 407 -5.56 -12.48 -0.49
C ARG A 407 -6.17 -13.16 0.73
N LEU A 408 -5.35 -13.77 1.59
CA LEU A 408 -5.86 -14.48 2.76
C LEU A 408 -6.47 -13.54 3.81
N TRP A 409 -5.96 -12.31 3.96
CA TRP A 409 -6.55 -11.32 4.86
C TRP A 409 -7.85 -10.73 4.32
N ASP A 410 -7.92 -10.51 3.01
CA ASP A 410 -9.12 -10.09 2.31
C ASP A 410 -10.24 -11.13 2.53
N ASP A 411 -9.92 -12.39 2.28
CA ASP A 411 -10.84 -13.52 2.46
C ASP A 411 -11.16 -13.88 3.93
N LEU A 412 -10.45 -13.31 4.90
CA LEU A 412 -10.79 -13.43 6.33
C LEU A 412 -11.99 -12.55 6.71
N GLY A 413 -12.27 -11.51 5.92
CA GLY A 413 -13.49 -10.73 6.02
C GLY A 413 -14.73 -11.58 5.74
N SER A 414 -15.90 -11.08 6.14
CA SER A 414 -17.15 -11.63 5.66
C SER A 414 -17.52 -10.93 4.34
N ALA A 415 -18.14 -11.61 3.38
CA ALA A 415 -18.64 -11.01 2.13
C ALA A 415 -19.60 -9.80 2.33
N LYS A 416 -20.06 -9.58 3.56
CA LYS A 416 -20.83 -8.39 3.95
C LYS A 416 -19.94 -7.15 4.04
N ASP A 417 -18.63 -7.33 4.23
CA ASP A 417 -17.68 -6.27 4.56
C ASP A 417 -17.40 -5.32 3.39
N GLU A 418 -17.66 -5.80 2.16
CA GLU A 418 -17.41 -5.08 0.91
C GLU A 418 -18.72 -4.63 0.21
N ASN A 419 -19.90 -4.83 0.82
CA ASN A 419 -21.22 -4.64 0.19
C ASN A 419 -21.42 -5.47 -1.09
N GLN A 420 -20.78 -6.63 -1.19
CA GLN A 420 -20.88 -7.52 -2.36
C GLN A 420 -22.03 -8.54 -2.23
N ASP A 421 -22.92 -8.37 -1.25
CA ASP A 421 -24.14 -9.17 -1.03
C ASP A 421 -23.91 -10.70 -0.97
N GLY A 422 -22.68 -11.16 -0.68
CA GLY A 422 -22.35 -12.59 -0.62
C GLY A 422 -22.08 -13.24 -1.97
N HIS A 423 -21.79 -12.45 -3.01
CA HIS A 423 -21.55 -12.94 -4.37
C HIS A 423 -20.07 -13.12 -4.73
N ASP A 424 -19.15 -12.75 -3.84
CA ASP A 424 -17.74 -13.14 -3.94
C ASP A 424 -17.52 -14.51 -3.30
N GLY A 425 -16.44 -15.15 -3.71
CA GLY A 425 -16.00 -16.43 -3.21
C GLY A 425 -14.79 -16.15 -2.36
N SER A 426 -14.68 -16.78 -1.20
CA SER A 426 -13.55 -16.64 -0.30
C SER A 426 -12.88 -17.98 -0.07
N TYR A 427 -11.57 -17.96 0.22
CA TYR A 427 -10.83 -19.15 0.61
C TYR A 427 -11.52 -19.88 1.78
N VAL A 428 -12.06 -19.12 2.75
CA VAL A 428 -12.76 -19.67 3.92
C VAL A 428 -13.97 -20.52 3.49
N GLU A 429 -14.75 -20.07 2.51
CA GLU A 429 -15.91 -20.82 2.03
C GLU A 429 -15.50 -22.06 1.21
N CYS A 430 -14.49 -21.93 0.34
CA CYS A 430 -13.93 -23.08 -0.38
C CYS A 430 -13.40 -24.14 0.60
N TYR A 431 -12.63 -23.74 1.61
CA TYR A 431 -12.07 -24.64 2.61
C TYR A 431 -13.16 -25.36 3.42
N ARG A 432 -14.19 -24.63 3.85
CA ARG A 432 -15.30 -25.18 4.63
C ARG A 432 -16.12 -26.19 3.83
N LYS A 433 -16.30 -25.93 2.53
CA LYS A 433 -17.00 -26.84 1.61
C LYS A 433 -16.24 -28.14 1.38
N GLU A 434 -14.91 -28.09 1.32
CA GLU A 434 -14.07 -29.28 1.18
C GLU A 434 -13.96 -30.09 2.46
N ASN A 435 -13.96 -29.41 3.60
CA ASN A 435 -13.81 -30.02 4.93
C ASN A 435 -15.16 -30.05 5.63
N GLU A 436 -16.10 -30.84 5.11
CA GLU A 436 -17.44 -31.00 5.70
C GLU A 436 -17.35 -31.36 7.19
N GLY A 437 -17.88 -30.50 8.05
CA GLY A 437 -17.82 -30.63 9.51
C GLY A 437 -16.84 -29.68 10.21
N SER A 438 -16.00 -28.96 9.46
CA SER A 438 -15.19 -27.85 9.99
C SER A 438 -16.07 -26.66 10.38
N SER A 439 -15.77 -26.06 11.54
CA SER A 439 -16.43 -24.82 11.93
C SER A 439 -15.83 -23.63 11.16
N TYR A 440 -16.56 -22.52 11.12
CA TYR A 440 -16.05 -21.27 10.55
C TYR A 440 -14.76 -20.80 11.27
N GLU A 441 -14.67 -21.06 12.58
CA GLU A 441 -13.49 -20.74 13.38
C GLU A 441 -12.28 -21.61 13.01
N ASP A 442 -12.48 -22.89 12.69
CA ASP A 442 -11.39 -23.76 12.22
C ASP A 442 -10.81 -23.26 10.89
N ALA A 443 -11.68 -22.84 9.97
CA ALA A 443 -11.26 -22.26 8.69
C ALA A 443 -10.48 -20.95 8.88
N ARG A 444 -10.93 -20.05 9.77
CA ARG A 444 -10.19 -18.82 10.12
C ARG A 444 -8.83 -19.11 10.72
N ASN A 445 -8.75 -20.09 11.64
CA ASN A 445 -7.49 -20.50 12.25
C ASN A 445 -6.51 -21.08 11.22
N GLN A 446 -7.01 -21.86 10.26
CA GLN A 446 -6.21 -22.34 9.13
C GLN A 446 -5.67 -21.17 8.30
N VAL A 447 -6.50 -20.18 7.97
CA VAL A 447 -6.06 -18.99 7.23
C VAL A 447 -5.00 -18.20 8.00
N HIS A 448 -5.16 -18.00 9.31
CA HIS A 448 -4.14 -17.36 10.15
C HIS A 448 -2.81 -18.13 10.15
N HIS A 449 -2.85 -19.46 10.12
CA HIS A 449 -1.64 -20.29 9.99
C HIS A 449 -0.95 -20.04 8.65
N MET A 450 -1.71 -20.03 7.55
CA MET A 450 -1.18 -19.80 6.21
C MET A 450 -0.60 -18.40 6.04
N ILE A 451 -1.24 -17.37 6.62
CA ILE A 451 -0.67 -16.01 6.70
C ILE A 451 0.67 -16.04 7.45
N SER A 452 0.76 -16.78 8.55
CA SER A 452 2.00 -16.92 9.31
C SER A 452 3.11 -17.57 8.49
N ASP A 453 2.80 -18.59 7.70
CA ASP A 453 3.76 -19.25 6.81
C ASP A 453 4.19 -18.36 5.64
N ALA A 454 3.26 -17.64 5.02
CA ALA A 454 3.57 -16.65 3.99
C ALA A 454 4.50 -15.54 4.53
N TRP A 455 4.33 -15.11 5.79
CA TRP A 455 5.27 -14.21 6.46
C TRP A 455 6.66 -14.82 6.65
N LYS A 456 6.77 -16.10 7.01
CA LYS A 456 8.06 -16.79 7.15
C LYS A 456 8.78 -16.86 5.80
N GLN A 457 8.04 -17.18 4.73
CA GLN A 457 8.59 -17.23 3.38
C GLN A 457 9.03 -15.84 2.92
N LEU A 458 8.20 -14.81 3.07
CA LEU A 458 8.57 -13.42 2.74
C LEU A 458 9.83 -12.98 3.49
N ASN A 459 9.96 -13.34 4.76
CA ASN A 459 11.17 -13.06 5.53
C ASN A 459 12.38 -13.81 4.97
N GLN A 460 12.24 -15.08 4.60
CA GLN A 460 13.32 -15.86 4.00
C GLN A 460 13.84 -15.20 2.72
N GLU A 461 12.94 -14.77 1.83
CA GLU A 461 13.27 -14.08 0.58
C GLU A 461 13.96 -12.72 0.79
N CYS A 462 13.73 -12.07 1.94
CA CYS A 462 14.39 -10.81 2.31
C CYS A 462 15.75 -11.00 3.02
N LEU A 463 16.05 -12.20 3.55
CA LEU A 463 17.21 -12.44 4.43
C LEU A 463 18.32 -13.26 3.78
N TYR A 464 17.99 -14.18 2.87
CA TYR A 464 18.98 -14.93 2.09
C TYR A 464 19.49 -14.07 0.92
N PRO A 465 20.58 -14.44 0.19
CA PRO A 465 21.08 -13.62 -0.90
C PRO A 465 19.97 -13.36 -1.91
N SER A 466 19.35 -12.18 -1.81
CA SER A 466 18.18 -11.81 -2.59
C SER A 466 18.69 -11.22 -3.90
N PRO A 467 18.15 -11.65 -5.05
CA PRO A 467 18.49 -11.04 -6.33
C PRO A 467 17.98 -9.59 -6.45
N PHE A 468 17.11 -9.16 -5.53
CA PHE A 468 16.47 -7.85 -5.52
C PHE A 468 17.14 -6.86 -4.57
N SER A 469 16.94 -5.56 -4.83
CA SER A 469 17.46 -4.51 -3.98
C SER A 469 16.78 -4.49 -2.60
N ALA A 470 17.49 -4.01 -1.58
CA ALA A 470 16.92 -3.84 -0.24
C ALA A 470 15.68 -2.94 -0.24
N THR A 471 15.64 -1.91 -1.09
CA THR A 471 14.47 -1.03 -1.24
C THR A 471 13.26 -1.78 -1.80
N PHE A 472 13.45 -2.66 -2.79
CA PHE A 472 12.38 -3.50 -3.31
C PHE A 472 11.85 -4.48 -2.26
N SER A 473 12.76 -5.17 -1.56
CA SER A 473 12.39 -6.10 -0.48
C SER A 473 11.64 -5.39 0.65
N LYS A 474 12.06 -4.17 1.02
CA LYS A 474 11.35 -3.32 1.99
C LYS A 474 9.96 -2.93 1.49
N ALA A 475 9.78 -2.65 0.20
CA ALA A 475 8.48 -2.37 -0.38
C ALA A 475 7.53 -3.58 -0.31
N CYS A 476 8.00 -4.79 -0.64
CA CYS A 476 7.24 -6.03 -0.48
C CYS A 476 6.78 -6.24 0.98
N LEU A 477 7.70 -6.06 1.94
CA LEU A 477 7.38 -6.12 3.36
C LEU A 477 6.35 -5.07 3.76
N ASN A 478 6.48 -3.83 3.29
CA ASN A 478 5.57 -2.75 3.66
C ASN A 478 4.16 -2.94 3.09
N ILE A 479 4.04 -3.46 1.87
CA ILE A 479 2.73 -3.86 1.32
C ILE A 479 2.10 -4.91 2.23
N ALA A 480 2.83 -5.96 2.61
CA ALA A 480 2.33 -6.99 3.54
C ALA A 480 1.96 -6.45 4.94
N ARG A 481 2.70 -5.45 5.46
CA ARG A 481 2.40 -4.76 6.73
C ARG A 481 1.10 -3.94 6.68
N MET A 482 0.73 -3.44 5.51
CA MET A 482 -0.46 -2.62 5.34
C MET A 482 -1.76 -3.39 5.25
N VAL A 483 -1.70 -4.63 4.79
CA VAL A 483 -2.86 -5.50 4.63
C VAL A 483 -3.79 -5.48 5.85
N PRO A 484 -3.36 -5.79 7.08
CA PRO A 484 -4.28 -5.79 8.24
C PRO A 484 -4.85 -4.41 8.57
N LEU A 485 -4.25 -3.31 8.13
CA LEU A 485 -4.80 -1.96 8.34
C LEU A 485 -5.85 -1.59 7.30
N LEU A 486 -5.77 -2.18 6.10
CA LEU A 486 -6.68 -1.89 4.97
C LEU A 486 -7.85 -2.86 4.86
N TYR A 487 -7.77 -4.03 5.51
CA TYR A 487 -8.77 -5.10 5.44
C TYR A 487 -9.36 -5.50 6.80
N ASN A 488 -9.09 -4.76 7.88
CA ASN A 488 -9.70 -4.98 9.19
C ASN A 488 -10.87 -4.01 9.40
N TYR A 489 -11.98 -4.28 8.70
CA TYR A 489 -13.21 -3.51 8.79
C TYR A 489 -13.90 -3.73 10.15
N ASP A 490 -14.51 -2.67 10.69
CA ASP A 490 -15.42 -2.78 11.82
C ASP A 490 -16.84 -3.18 11.36
N ASP A 491 -17.73 -3.46 12.30
CA ASP A 491 -19.13 -3.84 12.03
C ASP A 491 -19.92 -2.78 11.23
N ASN A 492 -19.38 -1.57 11.05
CA ASN A 492 -19.95 -0.48 10.27
C ASN A 492 -19.26 -0.28 8.91
N HIS A 493 -18.44 -1.23 8.47
CA HIS A 493 -17.67 -1.15 7.21
C HIS A 493 -16.67 0.00 7.18
N ARG A 494 -16.15 0.39 8.34
CA ARG A 494 -15.13 1.43 8.48
C ARG A 494 -13.78 0.82 8.80
N LEU A 495 -12.74 1.60 8.53
CA LEU A 495 -11.35 1.27 8.89
C LEU A 495 -10.88 2.28 9.95
N PRO A 496 -11.37 2.22 11.20
CA PRO A 496 -11.15 3.27 12.20
C PRO A 496 -9.66 3.52 12.48
N TYR A 497 -8.85 2.46 12.55
CA TYR A 497 -7.40 2.58 12.73
C TYR A 497 -6.74 3.28 11.54
N LEU A 498 -7.13 2.94 10.30
CA LEU A 498 -6.61 3.61 9.12
C LEU A 498 -7.03 5.08 9.10
N GLU A 499 -8.29 5.39 9.40
CA GLU A 499 -8.79 6.76 9.45
C GLU A 499 -8.05 7.62 10.47
N GLU A 500 -7.77 7.07 11.66
CA GLU A 500 -6.97 7.73 12.70
C GLU A 500 -5.55 8.01 12.22
N HIS A 501 -4.87 7.00 11.66
CA HIS A 501 -3.52 7.16 11.12
C HIS A 501 -3.47 8.17 9.99
N MET A 502 -4.46 8.17 9.09
CA MET A 502 -4.55 9.13 7.99
C MET A 502 -4.77 10.56 8.49
N LYS A 503 -5.65 10.76 9.48
CA LYS A 503 -5.82 12.07 10.13
C LYS A 503 -4.48 12.57 10.66
N SER A 504 -3.73 11.69 11.32
CA SER A 504 -2.42 12.04 11.86
C SER A 504 -1.38 12.37 10.78
N LEU A 505 -1.30 11.58 9.70
CA LEU A 505 -0.25 11.72 8.69
C LEU A 505 -0.48 12.84 7.69
N LEU A 506 -1.75 13.24 7.49
CA LEU A 506 -2.12 14.21 6.47
C LEU A 506 -2.65 15.52 7.04
N TYR A 507 -3.12 15.57 8.29
CA TYR A 507 -3.90 16.72 8.77
C TYR A 507 -3.54 17.23 10.17
N GLU A 508 -3.19 16.37 11.13
CA GLU A 508 -2.84 16.83 12.49
C GLU A 508 -1.43 17.40 12.55
N ASN A 509 -1.25 18.53 13.24
CA ASN A 509 0.07 19.07 13.54
C ASN A 509 0.65 18.33 14.74
N VAL A 510 1.93 17.96 14.66
CA VAL A 510 2.65 17.53 15.86
C VAL A 510 2.80 18.77 16.75
N SER A 511 2.35 18.70 18.00
CA SER A 511 2.62 19.77 18.97
C SER A 511 4.12 19.85 19.15
N LEU A 512 4.72 20.95 18.68
CA LEU A 512 6.14 21.25 18.81
C LEU A 512 6.55 21.26 20.27
#